data_AF-A0A2I2FCJ9-F1
#
_entry.id   AF-A0A2I2FCJ9-F1
#
_cell.length_a   1.000
_cell.length_b   1.000
_cell.length_c   1.000
_cell.angle_alpha   90.00
_cell.angle_beta   90.00
_cell.angle_gamma   90.00
#
_symmetry.space_group_name_H-M   'P 1'
#
loop_
_entity.id
_entity.type
_entity.pdbx_description
1 polymer ?
#
loop_
_entity_poly.entity_id
_entity_poly.type
_entity_poly.pdbx_seq_one_letter_code
_entity_poly.pdbx_strand_id
1 'polypeptide(L)'
;MTAQENPSTSRPPSHWNPTAPSLLWAHELRRENIHLINRLDTAHAELTSLTSTVAELRRTTAHLAEQITTVDNRYEARLDGLRDGFTQRVDLLVRRVDVLEGRGEASSESDPISDQDQDKDENTILVPDSFPLDKRQPDTNQQDSNPNEYNYLSAHPQPTPDPPTPSPITATRTTTTSTVTVTTRDSPSPSSPAVSEQPTAMQLQQGSRPLEEYIRFGGSLRAGLKPCKREGEIVGRFVKGLSDEGVRGIVERRMDCVGWVWERMVGVLREVVEDRGGSVAVVKESGWAAAAAGEDNGGKEGSRRGKRRRISIVSPDEEDLLQMAGMHVG
;
A
#
# COMPACT_ATOMS: atom_id res chain seq x y z
N MET A 1 -18.20 49.92 83.10
CA MET A 1 -19.31 49.27 82.37
C MET A 1 -20.01 50.35 81.55
N THR A 2 -19.68 50.47 80.27
CA THR A 2 -20.30 51.42 79.33
C THR A 2 -20.51 50.66 78.04
N ALA A 3 -21.71 50.10 77.88
CA ALA A 3 -22.17 49.48 76.64
C ALA A 3 -22.65 50.59 75.72
N GLN A 4 -21.92 50.81 74.63
CA GLN A 4 -22.22 51.78 73.60
C GLN A 4 -23.18 51.13 72.59
N GLU A 5 -24.47 51.40 72.75
CA GLU A 5 -25.51 51.04 71.78
C GLU A 5 -25.27 51.77 70.47
N ASN A 6 -24.97 51.03 69.41
CA ASN A 6 -24.91 51.55 68.06
C ASN A 6 -26.35 51.81 67.56
N PRO A 7 -26.67 53.03 67.09
CA PRO A 7 -27.98 53.34 66.56
C PRO A 7 -28.20 52.60 65.26
N SER A 8 -29.14 51.66 65.29
CA SER A 8 -29.74 50.96 64.17
C SER A 8 -30.08 51.95 63.06
N THR A 9 -29.18 52.08 62.08
CA THR A 9 -29.42 52.90 60.89
C THR A 9 -30.46 52.15 60.07
N SER A 10 -31.72 52.57 60.21
CA SER A 10 -32.85 52.06 59.46
C SER A 10 -32.56 52.19 57.97
N ARG A 11 -32.14 51.07 57.36
CA ARG A 11 -31.92 50.97 55.92
C ARG A 11 -33.25 51.36 55.24
N PRO A 12 -33.29 52.44 54.44
CA PRO A 12 -34.52 52.82 53.76
C PRO A 12 -35.01 51.63 52.93
N PRO A 13 -36.33 51.41 52.86
CA PRO A 13 -36.90 50.30 52.10
C PRO A 13 -36.37 50.39 50.67
N SER A 14 -35.68 49.34 50.24
CA SER A 14 -35.10 49.22 48.90
C SER A 14 -36.20 49.45 47.89
N HIS A 15 -36.30 50.67 47.36
CA HIS A 15 -37.25 50.98 46.30
C HIS A 15 -36.82 50.13 45.11
N TRP A 16 -37.73 49.29 44.64
CA TRP A 16 -37.47 48.48 43.46
C TRP A 16 -37.21 49.42 42.29
N ASN A 17 -35.93 49.55 41.90
CA ASN A 17 -35.55 50.37 40.76
C ASN A 17 -35.94 49.57 39.50
N PRO A 18 -36.93 50.01 38.71
CA PRO A 18 -37.45 49.23 37.57
C PRO A 18 -36.41 49.00 36.47
N THR A 19 -35.27 49.70 36.50
CA THR A 19 -34.10 49.52 35.62
C THR A 19 -33.09 48.47 36.12
N ALA A 20 -33.19 48.02 37.37
CA ALA A 20 -32.33 46.97 37.91
C ALA A 20 -32.42 45.63 37.15
N PRO A 21 -33.62 45.12 36.77
CA PRO A 21 -33.70 43.89 35.99
C PRO A 21 -33.04 44.04 34.61
N SER A 22 -33.21 45.18 33.91
CA SER A 22 -32.56 45.36 32.59
C SER A 22 -31.04 45.36 32.65
N LEU A 23 -30.45 45.84 33.76
CA LEU A 23 -28.99 45.87 33.93
C LEU A 23 -28.43 44.47 34.18
N LEU A 24 -29.12 43.64 34.97
CA LEU A 24 -28.75 42.24 35.18
C LEU A 24 -28.79 41.44 33.87
N TRP A 25 -29.85 41.62 33.08
CA TRP A 25 -29.97 41.00 31.76
C TRP A 25 -28.85 41.44 30.81
N ALA A 26 -28.52 42.74 30.76
CA ALA A 26 -27.43 43.23 29.94
C ALA A 26 -26.06 42.67 30.38
N HIS A 27 -25.84 42.51 31.69
CA HIS A 27 -24.62 41.91 32.21
C HIS A 27 -24.53 40.42 31.85
N GLU A 28 -25.62 39.67 31.98
CA GLU A 28 -25.65 38.25 31.62
C GLU A 28 -25.42 38.05 30.13
N LEU A 29 -26.04 38.88 29.29
CA LEU A 29 -25.85 38.83 27.84
C LEU A 29 -24.39 39.12 27.44
N ARG A 30 -23.72 40.03 28.15
CA ARG A 30 -22.28 40.28 27.95
C ARG A 30 -21.43 39.08 28.34
N ARG A 31 -21.74 38.40 29.45
CA ARG A 31 -21.01 37.20 29.88
C ARG A 31 -21.14 36.07 28.87
N GLU A 32 -22.37 35.81 28.42
CA GLU A 32 -22.64 34.82 27.38
C GLU A 32 -21.92 35.18 26.07
N ASN A 33 -21.94 36.45 25.67
CA ASN A 33 -21.22 36.90 24.49
C ASN A 33 -19.71 36.67 24.60
N ILE A 34 -19.08 37.02 25.73
CA ILE A 34 -17.66 36.74 26.00
C ILE A 34 -17.38 35.24 25.94
N HIS A 35 -18.24 34.42 26.54
CA HIS A 35 -18.09 32.97 26.52
C HIS A 35 -18.19 32.39 25.10
N LEU A 36 -19.14 32.87 24.28
CA LEU A 36 -19.28 32.47 22.89
C LEU A 36 -18.08 32.89 22.04
N ILE A 37 -17.54 34.10 22.23
CA ILE A 37 -16.32 34.57 21.56
C ILE A 37 -15.15 33.66 21.91
N ASN A 38 -14.94 33.35 23.19
CA ASN A 38 -13.85 32.46 23.61
C ASN A 38 -13.97 31.05 23.00
N ARG A 39 -15.20 30.53 22.86
CA ARG A 39 -15.45 29.25 22.17
C ARG A 39 -15.16 29.35 20.67
N LEU A 40 -15.52 30.47 20.03
CA LEU A 40 -15.21 30.72 18.63
C LEU A 40 -13.70 30.78 18.39
N ASP A 41 -12.97 31.49 19.24
CA ASP A 41 -11.51 31.61 19.15
C ASP A 41 -10.81 30.26 19.35
N THR A 42 -11.31 29.45 20.29
CA THR A 42 -10.81 28.08 20.50
C THR A 42 -11.04 27.21 19.26
N ALA A 43 -12.24 27.23 18.69
CA ALA A 43 -12.55 26.48 17.46
C ALA A 43 -11.71 26.97 16.27
N HIS A 44 -11.45 28.27 16.18
CA HIS A 44 -10.58 28.84 15.14
C HIS A 44 -9.12 28.39 15.31
N ALA A 45 -8.61 28.34 16.54
CA ALA A 45 -7.27 27.83 16.82
C ALA A 45 -7.15 26.32 16.47
N GLU A 46 -8.17 25.53 16.78
CA GLU A 46 -8.22 24.12 16.38
C GLU A 46 -8.27 23.95 14.85
N LEU A 47 -9.07 24.76 14.14
CA LEU A 47 -9.17 24.71 12.67
C LEU A 47 -7.85 25.10 11.99
N THR A 48 -7.15 26.11 12.49
CA THR A 48 -5.82 26.50 11.97
C THR A 48 -4.78 25.43 12.24
N SER A 49 -4.81 24.78 13.41
CA SER A 49 -3.96 23.61 13.71
C SER A 49 -4.27 22.42 12.79
N LEU A 50 -5.54 22.09 12.57
CA LEU A 50 -5.91 21.01 11.65
C LEU A 50 -5.46 21.33 10.22
N THR A 51 -5.63 22.57 9.78
CA THR A 51 -5.19 23.02 8.46
C THR A 51 -3.68 22.87 8.28
N SER A 52 -2.86 23.17 9.30
CA SER A 52 -1.41 22.97 9.24
C SER A 52 -1.03 21.49 9.20
N THR A 53 -1.70 20.63 9.96
CA THR A 53 -1.46 19.17 9.89
C THR A 53 -1.82 18.59 8.51
N VAL A 54 -2.90 19.06 7.89
CA VAL A 54 -3.28 18.66 6.51
C VAL A 54 -2.24 19.12 5.50
N ALA A 55 -1.72 20.34 5.64
CA ALA A 55 -0.65 20.84 4.78
C ALA A 55 0.62 19.99 4.90
N GLU A 56 0.99 19.58 6.11
CA GLU A 56 2.15 18.72 6.36
C GLU A 56 1.95 17.29 5.79
N LEU A 57 0.76 16.71 5.98
CA LEU A 57 0.42 15.41 5.36
C LEU A 57 0.47 15.46 3.83
N ARG A 58 0.02 16.56 3.21
CA ARG A 58 0.14 16.76 1.76
C ARG A 58 1.60 16.85 1.33
N ARG A 59 2.44 17.58 2.07
CA ARG A 59 3.88 17.72 1.81
C ARG A 59 4.59 16.37 1.88
N THR A 60 4.36 15.60 2.93
CA THR A 60 4.96 14.26 3.12
C THR A 60 4.48 13.28 2.06
N THR A 61 3.21 13.33 1.66
CA THR A 61 2.67 12.50 0.56
C THR A 61 3.33 12.84 -0.78
N ALA A 62 3.49 14.14 -1.10
CA ALA A 62 4.16 14.57 -2.32
C ALA A 62 5.64 14.12 -2.35
N HIS A 63 6.35 14.26 -1.23
CA HIS A 63 7.73 13.81 -1.09
C HIS A 63 7.86 12.29 -1.28
N LEU A 64 6.97 11.48 -0.68
CA LEU A 64 6.97 10.03 -0.88
C LEU A 64 6.67 9.65 -2.34
N ALA A 65 5.78 10.37 -3.01
CA ALA A 65 5.50 10.15 -4.44
C ALA A 65 6.75 10.43 -5.30
N GLU A 66 7.49 11.51 -5.03
CA GLU A 66 8.75 11.84 -5.70
C GLU A 66 9.85 10.79 -5.43
N GLN A 67 9.92 10.25 -4.21
CA GLN A 67 10.84 9.15 -3.91
C GLN A 67 10.50 7.88 -4.69
N ILE A 68 9.22 7.55 -4.82
CA ILE A 68 8.76 6.38 -5.59
C ILE A 68 9.15 6.55 -7.07
N THR A 69 8.88 7.70 -7.69
CA THR A 69 9.23 7.94 -9.10
C THR A 69 10.74 7.91 -9.31
N THR A 70 11.52 8.43 -8.37
CA THR A 70 13.00 8.39 -8.43
C THR A 70 13.52 6.95 -8.40
N VAL A 71 12.96 6.12 -7.51
CA VAL A 71 13.32 4.71 -7.40
C VAL A 71 12.90 3.93 -8.66
N ASP A 72 11.70 4.20 -9.18
CA ASP A 72 11.16 3.58 -10.39
C ASP A 72 12.05 3.87 -11.60
N ASN A 73 12.38 5.14 -11.84
CA ASN A 73 13.30 5.56 -12.89
C ASN A 73 14.68 4.90 -12.76
N ARG A 74 15.16 4.70 -11.53
CA ARG A 74 16.44 4.01 -11.27
C ARG A 74 16.35 2.51 -11.60
N TYR A 75 15.22 1.86 -11.34
CA TYR A 75 15.04 0.46 -11.71
C TYR A 75 14.92 0.30 -13.22
N GLU A 76 14.12 1.13 -13.89
CA GLU A 76 13.99 1.11 -15.36
C GLU A 76 15.35 1.33 -16.04
N ALA A 77 16.14 2.32 -15.61
CA ALA A 77 17.47 2.54 -16.16
C ALA A 77 18.42 1.32 -15.96
N ARG A 78 18.29 0.59 -14.85
CA ARG A 78 19.07 -0.64 -14.61
C ARG A 78 18.61 -1.80 -15.48
N LEU A 79 17.29 -1.93 -15.68
CA LEU A 79 16.70 -2.96 -16.55
C LEU A 79 17.07 -2.71 -18.02
N ASP A 80 17.02 -1.46 -18.46
CA ASP A 80 17.45 -1.06 -19.79
C ASP A 80 18.93 -1.39 -20.02
N GLY A 81 19.80 -1.04 -19.07
CA GLY A 81 21.23 -1.39 -19.17
C GLY A 81 21.48 -2.91 -19.20
N LEU A 82 20.70 -3.70 -18.47
CA LEU A 82 20.77 -5.17 -18.52
C LEU A 82 20.29 -5.71 -19.88
N ARG A 83 19.19 -5.16 -20.41
CA ARG A 83 18.62 -5.54 -21.71
C ARG A 83 19.58 -5.22 -22.84
N ASP A 84 20.20 -4.05 -22.82
CA ASP A 84 21.19 -3.64 -23.82
C ASP A 84 22.44 -4.53 -23.74
N GLY A 85 22.91 -4.82 -22.52
CA GLY A 85 24.04 -5.72 -22.30
C GLY A 85 23.78 -7.16 -22.77
N PHE A 86 22.56 -7.67 -22.58
CA PHE A 86 22.15 -8.97 -23.10
C PHE A 86 22.08 -8.97 -24.63
N THR A 87 21.44 -7.96 -25.22
CA THR A 87 21.33 -7.79 -26.67
C THR A 87 22.71 -7.76 -27.32
N GLN A 88 23.64 -6.99 -26.76
CA GLN A 88 25.02 -6.93 -27.25
C GLN A 88 25.74 -8.29 -27.20
N ARG A 89 25.53 -9.09 -26.15
CA ARG A 89 26.12 -10.44 -26.05
C ARG A 89 25.51 -11.41 -27.06
N VAL A 90 24.20 -11.34 -27.27
CA VAL A 90 23.51 -12.15 -28.28
C VAL A 90 24.01 -11.79 -29.67
N ASP A 91 24.10 -10.51 -30.01
CA ASP A 91 24.62 -10.05 -31.32
C ASP A 91 26.06 -10.53 -31.56
N LEU A 92 26.90 -10.51 -30.52
CA LEU A 92 28.26 -11.02 -30.60
C LEU A 92 28.29 -12.54 -30.83
N LEU A 93 27.40 -13.31 -30.19
CA LEU A 93 27.28 -14.75 -30.41
C LEU A 93 26.77 -15.05 -31.82
N VAL A 94 25.76 -14.33 -32.31
CA VAL A 94 25.25 -14.46 -33.68
C VAL A 94 26.39 -14.25 -34.69
N ARG A 95 27.15 -13.15 -34.56
CA ARG A 95 28.30 -12.90 -35.44
C ARG A 95 29.37 -14.00 -35.38
N ARG A 96 29.58 -14.61 -34.20
CA ARG A 96 30.53 -15.73 -34.06
C ARG A 96 30.02 -16.99 -34.75
N VAL A 97 28.72 -17.27 -34.65
CA VAL A 97 28.09 -18.39 -35.37
C VAL A 97 28.18 -18.17 -36.87
N ASP A 98 27.88 -16.97 -37.38
CA ASP A 98 27.98 -16.65 -38.81
C ASP A 98 29.40 -16.91 -39.37
N VAL A 99 30.45 -16.54 -38.60
CA VAL A 99 31.85 -16.79 -38.98
C VAL A 99 32.20 -18.28 -39.00
N LEU A 100 31.63 -19.08 -38.08
CA LEU A 100 31.84 -20.52 -38.03
C LEU A 100 31.08 -21.24 -39.16
N GLU A 101 29.84 -20.84 -39.44
CA GLU A 101 29.02 -21.39 -40.51
C GLU A 101 29.62 -21.09 -41.90
N GLY A 102 30.06 -19.86 -42.15
CA GLY A 102 30.71 -19.49 -43.41
C GLY A 102 32.02 -20.22 -43.71
N ARG A 103 32.65 -20.85 -42.70
CA ARG A 103 33.86 -21.67 -42.88
C ARG A 103 33.54 -23.13 -43.25
N GLY A 104 32.32 -23.60 -43.00
CA GLY A 104 31.90 -24.98 -43.28
C GLY A 104 31.58 -25.25 -44.76
N GLU A 105 31.12 -24.24 -45.50
CA GLU A 105 30.73 -24.41 -46.91
C GLU A 105 31.91 -24.41 -47.90
N ALA A 106 33.07 -23.85 -47.53
CA ALA A 106 34.25 -23.81 -48.41
C ALA A 106 35.09 -25.10 -48.40
N SER A 107 34.69 -26.13 -47.64
CA SER A 107 35.42 -27.40 -47.47
C SER A 107 34.62 -28.62 -47.94
N SER A 108 33.89 -28.48 -49.06
CA SER A 108 33.27 -29.60 -49.80
C SER A 108 33.92 -29.78 -51.19
N GLU A 109 35.23 -29.55 -51.30
CA GLU A 109 35.99 -30.13 -52.42
C GLU A 109 36.42 -31.53 -52.02
N SER A 110 35.53 -32.44 -52.35
CA SER A 110 35.61 -33.90 -52.29
C SER A 110 36.92 -34.44 -52.87
N ASP A 111 37.88 -34.78 -52.00
CA ASP A 111 38.89 -35.79 -52.33
C ASP A 111 38.33 -37.18 -51.98
N PRO A 112 38.20 -38.09 -52.95
CA PRO A 112 37.63 -39.41 -52.71
C PRO A 112 38.64 -40.34 -52.03
N ILE A 113 38.22 -40.85 -50.87
CA ILE A 113 38.32 -42.26 -50.45
C ILE A 113 39.72 -42.87 -50.57
N SER A 114 40.45 -42.87 -49.46
CA SER A 114 41.39 -43.95 -49.17
C SER A 114 40.95 -44.62 -47.86
N ASP A 115 40.40 -45.82 -48.02
CA ASP A 115 40.08 -46.75 -46.94
C ASP A 115 41.32 -46.95 -46.05
N GLN A 116 41.21 -46.57 -44.78
CA GLN A 116 42.12 -47.08 -43.77
C GLN A 116 41.37 -47.25 -42.45
N ASP A 117 40.98 -48.49 -42.22
CA ASP A 117 40.56 -49.03 -40.94
C ASP A 117 41.55 -48.61 -39.85
N GLN A 118 41.07 -47.83 -38.88
CA GLN A 118 41.74 -47.77 -37.59
C GLN A 118 40.72 -47.54 -36.48
N ASP A 119 40.33 -48.66 -35.90
CA ASP A 119 39.85 -48.76 -34.53
C ASP A 119 40.77 -47.93 -33.61
N LYS A 120 40.19 -46.93 -32.96
CA LYS A 120 40.67 -46.41 -31.69
C LYS A 120 39.56 -45.61 -31.01
N ASP A 121 38.93 -46.31 -30.08
CA ASP A 121 38.38 -45.80 -28.83
C ASP A 121 39.09 -44.52 -28.40
N GLU A 122 38.35 -43.45 -28.02
CA GLU A 122 38.56 -42.62 -26.81
C GLU A 122 37.38 -41.63 -26.69
N ASN A 123 36.37 -42.03 -25.91
CA ASN A 123 35.19 -41.24 -25.57
C ASN A 123 35.55 -40.14 -24.55
N THR A 124 36.17 -39.05 -25.00
CA THR A 124 36.47 -37.88 -24.15
C THR A 124 35.29 -36.91 -24.15
N ILE A 125 34.38 -37.10 -23.20
CA ILE A 125 33.28 -36.17 -22.91
C ILE A 125 33.90 -34.85 -22.39
N LEU A 126 34.01 -33.87 -23.28
CA LEU A 126 34.38 -32.50 -22.93
C LEU A 126 33.20 -31.83 -22.20
N VAL A 127 33.23 -31.89 -20.87
CA VAL A 127 32.35 -31.08 -20.01
C VAL A 127 32.79 -29.61 -20.16
N PRO A 128 31.91 -28.68 -20.57
CA PRO A 128 32.22 -27.25 -20.56
C PRO A 128 32.22 -26.75 -19.12
N ASP A 129 33.37 -26.88 -18.45
CA ASP A 129 33.62 -26.27 -17.16
C ASP A 129 34.11 -24.83 -17.37
N SER A 130 33.29 -23.85 -17.03
CA SER A 130 33.66 -22.50 -16.56
C SER A 130 32.52 -21.50 -16.79
N PHE A 131 31.65 -21.37 -15.80
CA PHE A 131 30.93 -20.12 -15.60
C PHE A 131 31.94 -19.04 -15.16
N PRO A 132 32.02 -17.87 -15.81
CA PRO A 132 32.90 -16.82 -15.36
C PRO A 132 32.40 -16.25 -14.03
N LEU A 133 33.29 -16.26 -13.05
CA LEU A 133 33.11 -15.66 -11.73
C LEU A 133 32.80 -14.16 -11.90
N ASP A 134 31.57 -13.77 -11.58
CA ASP A 134 31.07 -12.41 -11.72
C ASP A 134 31.70 -11.50 -10.64
N LYS A 135 32.84 -10.87 -10.96
CA LYS A 135 33.55 -9.89 -10.12
C LYS A 135 33.10 -8.45 -10.39
N ARG A 136 31.80 -8.18 -10.44
CA ARG A 136 31.30 -6.79 -10.46
C ARG A 136 30.36 -6.53 -9.28
N GLN A 137 30.95 -6.52 -8.09
CA GLN A 137 30.45 -5.75 -6.97
C GLN A 137 31.05 -4.33 -7.08
N PRO A 138 30.26 -3.28 -7.40
CA PRO A 138 30.72 -1.92 -7.16
C PRO A 138 30.57 -1.61 -5.68
N ASP A 139 31.71 -1.51 -4.98
CA ASP A 139 31.81 -0.83 -3.70
C ASP A 139 31.28 0.60 -3.85
N THR A 140 30.05 0.81 -3.41
CA THR A 140 29.44 2.14 -3.31
C THR A 140 29.78 2.71 -1.94
N ASN A 141 31.05 3.06 -1.78
CA ASN A 141 31.54 3.94 -0.72
C ASN A 141 32.52 4.93 -1.37
N GLN A 142 31.96 5.93 -2.06
CA GLN A 142 32.62 7.21 -2.26
C GLN A 142 31.67 8.30 -1.76
N GLN A 143 31.90 8.64 -0.49
CA GLN A 143 31.85 10.01 -0.04
C GLN A 143 32.83 10.86 -0.85
N ASP A 144 32.52 12.16 -0.90
CA ASP A 144 33.37 13.28 -1.30
C ASP A 144 33.47 13.58 -2.79
N SER A 145 32.61 14.50 -3.23
CA SER A 145 33.03 15.90 -3.47
C SER A 145 31.94 16.62 -4.24
N ASN A 146 31.29 17.60 -3.60
CA ASN A 146 30.35 18.50 -4.25
C ASN A 146 31.01 19.89 -4.36
N PRO A 147 31.72 20.21 -5.46
CA PRO A 147 32.27 21.55 -5.67
C PRO A 147 31.23 22.37 -6.43
N ASN A 148 30.21 22.86 -5.72
CA ASN A 148 29.36 23.93 -6.22
C ASN A 148 28.92 24.83 -5.06
N GLU A 149 29.94 25.41 -4.44
CA GLU A 149 29.86 26.58 -3.60
C GLU A 149 29.73 27.81 -4.51
N TYR A 150 28.55 28.00 -5.12
CA TYR A 150 28.18 29.30 -5.70
C TYR A 150 27.48 30.13 -4.64
N ASN A 151 28.34 30.89 -3.99
CA ASN A 151 28.11 32.05 -3.15
C ASN A 151 27.17 33.05 -3.86
N TYR A 152 25.87 33.00 -3.55
CA TYR A 152 24.94 34.10 -3.81
C TYR A 152 24.65 34.82 -2.49
N LEU A 153 25.24 36.00 -2.36
CA LEU A 153 24.83 37.06 -1.44
C LEU A 153 23.32 37.33 -1.63
N SER A 154 22.49 36.73 -0.78
CA SER A 154 21.10 37.18 -0.58
C SER A 154 21.04 38.02 0.69
N ALA A 155 20.58 39.25 0.50
CA ALA A 155 20.41 40.25 1.54
C ALA A 155 19.58 39.72 2.71
N HIS A 156 20.09 39.96 3.91
CA HIS A 156 19.39 39.91 5.17
C HIS A 156 18.01 40.58 5.07
N PRO A 157 16.90 39.88 5.35
CA PRO A 157 15.69 40.53 5.78
C PRO A 157 15.89 41.00 7.23
N GLN A 158 15.74 42.30 7.41
CA GLN A 158 15.64 42.98 8.71
C GLN A 158 14.63 42.25 9.63
N PRO A 159 14.96 42.02 10.91
CA PRO A 159 13.96 41.60 11.89
C PRO A 159 12.98 42.76 12.12
N THR A 160 11.71 42.52 11.78
CA THR A 160 10.59 43.38 12.19
C THR A 160 10.47 43.40 13.72
N PRO A 161 10.17 44.55 14.33
CA PRO A 161 9.97 44.66 15.77
C PRO A 161 8.75 43.83 16.23
N ASP A 162 8.96 43.07 17.30
CA ASP A 162 7.95 42.22 17.93
C ASP A 162 6.67 42.99 18.31
N PRO A 163 5.47 42.41 18.13
CA PRO A 163 4.25 42.94 18.72
C PRO A 163 4.31 42.80 20.26
N PRO A 164 3.70 43.73 21.02
CA PRO A 164 3.78 43.72 22.48
C PRO A 164 3.16 42.46 23.07
N THR A 165 3.98 41.71 23.78
CA THR A 165 3.60 40.60 24.65
C THR A 165 2.52 41.06 25.64
N PRO A 166 1.30 40.50 25.63
CA PRO A 166 0.34 40.74 26.70
C PRO A 166 0.87 40.11 27.99
N SER A 167 0.91 40.92 29.04
CA SER A 167 1.40 40.56 30.37
C SER A 167 0.71 39.30 30.94
N PRO A 168 1.41 38.47 31.73
CA PRO A 168 0.80 37.37 32.43
C PRO A 168 -0.12 37.92 33.53
N ILE A 169 -1.43 37.71 33.35
CA ILE A 169 -2.40 37.95 34.41
C ILE A 169 -2.21 36.85 35.43
N THR A 170 -1.63 37.20 36.57
CA THR A 170 -1.59 36.40 37.79
C THR A 170 -3.03 36.06 38.20
N ALA A 171 -3.52 34.90 37.78
CA ALA A 171 -4.76 34.33 38.28
C ALA A 171 -4.43 33.43 39.48
N THR A 172 -4.56 34.02 40.67
CA THR A 172 -4.60 33.35 41.96
C THR A 172 -5.77 32.36 41.96
N ARG A 173 -5.53 31.05 41.75
CA ARG A 173 -6.52 30.00 42.05
C ARG A 173 -6.34 29.52 43.48
N THR A 174 -7.23 30.01 44.33
CA THR A 174 -7.47 29.54 45.68
C THR A 174 -8.01 28.10 45.66
N THR A 175 -7.36 27.29 46.48
CA THR A 175 -7.73 26.00 47.09
C THR A 175 -9.21 25.68 47.21
N THR A 176 -9.58 24.42 46.91
CA THR A 176 -10.41 23.63 47.83
C THR A 176 -10.07 22.13 47.69
N THR A 177 -9.18 21.69 48.57
CA THR A 177 -8.95 20.28 48.90
C THR A 177 -10.16 19.78 49.67
N SER A 178 -10.88 18.78 49.15
CA SER A 178 -11.83 17.99 49.95
C SER A 178 -11.28 16.57 50.10
N THR A 179 -10.87 16.35 51.33
CA THR A 179 -10.51 15.10 52.00
C THR A 179 -11.74 14.19 52.16
N VAL A 180 -11.47 12.91 52.51
CA VAL A 180 -12.38 11.84 52.99
C VAL A 180 -12.77 10.89 51.82
N THR A 181 -12.45 9.59 51.83
CA THR A 181 -12.44 8.62 52.93
C THR A 181 -11.45 7.49 52.66
N VAL A 182 -10.74 7.09 53.72
CA VAL A 182 -10.01 5.82 53.84
C VAL A 182 -11.02 4.68 53.81
N THR A 183 -10.85 3.70 52.93
CA THR A 183 -11.38 2.35 53.14
C THR A 183 -10.33 1.34 52.70
N THR A 184 -9.62 0.84 53.70
CA THR A 184 -8.79 -0.34 53.68
C THR A 184 -9.64 -1.54 53.29
N ARG A 185 -9.39 -2.13 52.13
CA ARG A 185 -9.76 -3.53 51.90
C ARG A 185 -8.76 -4.19 50.95
N ASP A 186 -7.94 -5.03 51.56
CA ASP A 186 -7.28 -6.18 50.97
C ASP A 186 -8.00 -6.69 49.72
N SER A 187 -7.32 -6.64 48.59
CA SER A 187 -7.70 -7.38 47.39
C SER A 187 -6.44 -7.87 46.70
N PRO A 188 -6.33 -9.19 46.46
CA PRO A 188 -5.11 -9.81 45.97
C PRO A 188 -4.82 -9.37 44.54
N SER A 189 -3.54 -9.06 44.30
CA SER A 189 -2.97 -8.79 42.99
C SER A 189 -3.48 -9.74 41.91
N PRO A 190 -4.13 -9.26 40.83
CA PRO A 190 -4.17 -10.01 39.60
C PRO A 190 -2.78 -9.90 38.99
N SER A 191 -2.04 -11.00 39.06
CA SER A 191 -0.84 -11.23 38.29
C SER A 191 -1.19 -10.94 36.83
N SER A 192 -0.66 -9.85 36.28
CA SER A 192 -0.76 -9.58 34.85
C SER A 192 -0.11 -10.76 34.13
N PRO A 193 -0.85 -11.61 33.39
CA PRO A 193 -0.19 -12.51 32.48
C PRO A 193 0.55 -11.62 31.49
N ALA A 194 1.85 -11.81 31.37
CA ALA A 194 2.60 -11.31 30.23
C ALA A 194 1.93 -11.90 28.99
N VAL A 195 1.01 -11.13 28.41
CA VAL A 195 0.41 -11.40 27.10
C VAL A 195 1.57 -11.24 26.14
N SER A 196 2.26 -12.35 25.91
CA SER A 196 3.15 -12.50 24.79
C SER A 196 2.28 -12.27 23.56
N GLU A 197 2.33 -11.07 22.99
CA GLU A 197 1.85 -10.73 21.66
C GLU A 197 2.71 -11.46 20.61
N GLN A 198 2.92 -12.77 20.79
CA GLN A 198 3.13 -13.58 19.62
C GLN A 198 1.79 -13.57 18.88
N PRO A 199 1.76 -13.10 17.62
CA PRO A 199 0.54 -13.11 16.82
C PRO A 199 0.09 -14.56 16.80
N THR A 200 -0.98 -14.82 17.55
CA THR A 200 -1.60 -16.12 17.74
C THR A 200 -1.69 -16.68 16.34
N ALA A 201 -0.94 -17.75 16.07
CA ALA A 201 -0.77 -18.28 14.73
C ALA A 201 -2.16 -18.37 14.10
N MET A 202 -2.48 -17.41 13.23
CA MET A 202 -3.84 -17.25 12.74
C MET A 202 -4.09 -18.50 11.91
N GLN A 203 -4.84 -19.43 12.46
CA GLN A 203 -5.22 -20.66 11.76
C GLN A 203 -6.23 -20.23 10.69
N LEU A 204 -5.69 -19.78 9.56
CA LEU A 204 -6.41 -19.44 8.35
C LEU A 204 -6.83 -20.73 7.66
N GLN A 205 -7.55 -21.64 8.31
CA GLN A 205 -8.00 -22.89 7.69
C GLN A 205 -9.41 -22.72 7.13
N GLN A 206 -9.66 -23.28 5.95
CA GLN A 206 -10.98 -23.27 5.32
C GLN A 206 -12.03 -24.02 6.15
N GLY A 207 -11.63 -25.13 6.78
CA GLY A 207 -12.51 -25.96 7.59
C GLY A 207 -13.70 -26.49 6.79
N SER A 208 -14.91 -26.35 7.34
CA SER A 208 -16.17 -26.72 6.68
C SER A 208 -16.79 -25.62 5.81
N ARG A 209 -16.11 -24.47 5.62
CA ARG A 209 -16.67 -23.34 4.89
C ARG A 209 -16.59 -23.56 3.38
N PRO A 210 -17.63 -23.19 2.61
CA PRO A 210 -17.53 -23.15 1.16
C PRO A 210 -16.48 -22.12 0.74
N LEU A 211 -15.84 -22.35 -0.40
CA LEU A 211 -14.72 -21.54 -0.90
C LEU A 211 -15.06 -20.04 -0.99
N GLU A 212 -16.28 -19.71 -1.44
CA GLU A 212 -16.76 -18.33 -1.51
C GLU A 212 -16.82 -17.64 -0.13
N GLU A 213 -17.31 -18.35 0.89
CA GLU A 213 -17.36 -17.82 2.25
C GLU A 213 -15.95 -17.66 2.84
N TYR A 214 -15.05 -18.60 2.53
CA TYR A 214 -13.65 -18.53 2.93
C TYR A 214 -12.92 -17.33 2.29
N ILE A 215 -13.19 -17.02 1.02
CA ILE A 215 -12.66 -15.82 0.34
C ILE A 215 -13.17 -14.54 1.02
N ARG A 216 -14.47 -14.46 1.34
CA ARG A 216 -15.03 -13.31 2.07
C ARG A 216 -14.41 -13.15 3.45
N PHE A 217 -14.26 -14.25 4.18
CA PHE A 217 -13.59 -14.28 5.48
C PHE A 217 -12.16 -13.73 5.39
N GLY A 218 -11.41 -14.18 4.38
CA GLY A 218 -10.07 -13.65 4.09
C GLY A 218 -10.06 -12.14 3.82
N GLY A 219 -11.05 -11.65 3.06
CA GLY A 219 -11.20 -10.23 2.76
C GLY A 219 -11.46 -9.38 4.01
N SER A 220 -12.34 -9.84 4.91
CA SER A 220 -12.60 -9.20 6.19
C SER A 220 -11.36 -9.20 7.10
N LEU A 221 -10.61 -10.30 7.10
CA LEU A 221 -9.36 -10.42 7.87
C LEU A 221 -8.30 -9.45 7.36
N ARG A 222 -8.16 -9.29 6.03
CA ARG A 222 -7.28 -8.29 5.43
C ARG A 222 -7.70 -6.86 5.79
N ALA A 223 -9.00 -6.55 5.76
CA ALA A 223 -9.49 -5.19 6.06
C ALA A 223 -9.15 -4.73 7.49
N GLY A 224 -9.01 -5.67 8.44
CA GLY A 224 -8.57 -5.38 9.80
C GLY A 224 -7.05 -5.23 9.95
N LEU A 225 -6.27 -5.65 8.95
CA LEU A 225 -4.81 -5.55 8.97
C LEU A 225 -4.40 -4.27 8.23
N LYS A 226 -3.49 -3.49 8.84
CA LYS A 226 -2.81 -2.40 8.12
C LYS A 226 -2.17 -2.98 6.84
N PRO A 227 -2.04 -2.20 5.75
CA PRO A 227 -1.24 -2.59 4.59
C PRO A 227 0.19 -2.94 5.04
N CYS A 228 0.43 -4.22 5.28
CA CYS A 228 1.63 -4.71 5.92
C CYS A 228 2.67 -5.06 4.85
N LYS A 229 3.95 -4.78 5.12
CA LYS A 229 5.11 -5.22 4.33
C LYS A 229 5.26 -6.76 4.21
N ARG A 230 4.30 -7.53 4.73
CA ARG A 230 4.27 -9.00 4.79
C ARG A 230 3.02 -9.60 4.14
N GLU A 231 2.40 -8.88 3.21
CA GLU A 231 1.21 -9.36 2.51
C GLU A 231 1.39 -10.76 1.92
N GLY A 232 2.54 -11.04 1.30
CA GLY A 232 2.84 -12.37 0.76
C GLY A 232 2.86 -13.49 1.80
N GLU A 233 3.24 -13.19 3.05
CA GLU A 233 3.25 -14.18 4.12
C GLU A 233 1.83 -14.57 4.55
N ILE A 234 0.91 -13.59 4.58
CA ILE A 234 -0.51 -13.79 4.92
C ILE A 234 -1.20 -14.55 3.78
N VAL A 235 -0.98 -14.12 2.54
CA VAL A 235 -1.49 -14.78 1.33
C VAL A 235 -1.00 -16.23 1.29
N GLY A 236 0.28 -16.46 1.57
CA GLY A 236 0.86 -17.81 1.67
C GLY A 236 0.17 -18.69 2.70
N ARG A 237 -0.11 -18.17 3.90
CA ARG A 237 -0.86 -18.92 4.92
C ARG A 237 -2.31 -19.18 4.53
N PHE A 238 -2.96 -18.21 3.90
CA PHE A 238 -4.34 -18.36 3.41
C PHE A 238 -4.43 -19.45 2.33
N VAL A 239 -3.55 -19.44 1.34
CA VAL A 239 -3.51 -20.46 0.28
C VAL A 239 -3.22 -21.84 0.85
N LYS A 240 -2.27 -21.96 1.79
CA LYS A 240 -2.01 -23.22 2.52
C LYS A 240 -3.21 -23.74 3.32
N GLY A 241 -4.12 -22.83 3.70
CA GLY A 241 -5.34 -23.13 4.43
C GLY A 241 -6.48 -23.69 3.61
N LEU A 242 -6.37 -23.71 2.28
CA LEU A 242 -7.39 -24.27 1.39
C LEU A 242 -7.51 -25.78 1.59
N SER A 243 -8.76 -26.27 1.68
CA SER A 243 -9.06 -27.68 1.92
C SER A 243 -8.94 -28.54 0.66
N ASP A 244 -9.11 -27.94 -0.52
CA ASP A 244 -9.01 -28.63 -1.80
C ASP A 244 -7.59 -28.54 -2.35
N GLU A 245 -6.87 -29.66 -2.31
CA GLU A 245 -5.49 -29.79 -2.78
C GLU A 245 -5.32 -29.40 -4.26
N GLY A 246 -6.30 -29.74 -5.10
CA GLY A 246 -6.26 -29.44 -6.53
C GLY A 246 -6.36 -27.96 -6.79
N VAL A 247 -7.30 -27.28 -6.12
CA VAL A 247 -7.45 -25.82 -6.18
C VAL A 247 -6.19 -25.15 -5.62
N ARG A 248 -5.67 -25.63 -4.48
CA ARG A 248 -4.45 -25.10 -3.87
C ARG A 248 -3.26 -25.16 -4.82
N GLY A 249 -2.98 -26.31 -5.43
CA GLY A 249 -1.84 -26.47 -6.34
C GLY A 249 -1.97 -25.67 -7.65
N ILE A 250 -3.18 -25.36 -8.10
CA ILE A 250 -3.38 -24.44 -9.26
C ILE A 250 -3.11 -22.99 -8.84
N VAL A 251 -3.63 -22.59 -7.67
CA VAL A 251 -3.46 -21.23 -7.15
C VAL A 251 -1.98 -20.96 -6.84
N GLU A 252 -1.28 -21.86 -6.15
CA GLU A 252 0.15 -21.71 -5.83
C GLU A 252 1.00 -21.51 -7.09
N ARG A 253 0.85 -22.38 -8.11
CA ARG A 253 1.59 -22.25 -9.37
C ARG A 253 1.33 -20.94 -10.09
N ARG A 254 0.08 -20.46 -10.11
CA ARG A 254 -0.25 -19.17 -10.72
C ARG A 254 0.34 -18.01 -9.91
N MET A 255 0.27 -18.08 -8.58
CA MET A 255 0.81 -17.07 -7.68
C MET A 255 2.34 -16.97 -7.73
N ASP A 256 3.06 -18.05 -8.02
CA ASP A 256 4.50 -18.00 -8.27
C ASP A 256 4.87 -17.22 -9.53
N CYS A 257 3.99 -17.21 -10.54
CA CYS A 257 4.18 -16.41 -11.75
C CYS A 257 3.76 -14.94 -11.57
N VAL A 258 2.62 -14.70 -10.91
CA VAL A 258 2.04 -13.34 -10.79
C VAL A 258 2.42 -12.62 -9.51
N GLY A 259 3.10 -13.27 -8.56
CA GLY A 259 3.52 -12.71 -7.28
C GLY A 259 2.47 -12.82 -6.17
N TRP A 260 2.96 -12.83 -4.92
CA TRP A 260 2.21 -13.09 -3.69
C TRP A 260 1.49 -11.84 -3.14
N VAL A 261 0.50 -11.33 -3.89
CA VAL A 261 -0.33 -10.16 -3.53
C VAL A 261 -1.80 -10.58 -3.39
N TRP A 262 -2.53 -10.04 -2.40
CA TRP A 262 -3.89 -10.46 -2.10
C TRP A 262 -4.87 -10.25 -3.26
N GLU A 263 -4.80 -9.09 -3.92
CA GLU A 263 -5.71 -8.76 -5.02
C GLU A 263 -5.54 -9.72 -6.20
N ARG A 264 -4.29 -10.09 -6.50
CA ARG A 264 -3.97 -11.09 -7.52
C ARG A 264 -4.48 -12.49 -7.12
N MET A 265 -4.28 -12.88 -5.87
CA MET A 265 -4.80 -14.15 -5.33
C MET A 265 -6.32 -14.26 -5.48
N VAL A 266 -7.06 -13.19 -5.15
CA VAL A 266 -8.51 -13.17 -5.29
C VAL A 266 -8.94 -13.29 -6.76
N GLY A 267 -8.24 -12.63 -7.69
CA GLY A 267 -8.47 -12.77 -9.12
C GLY A 267 -8.26 -14.22 -9.60
N VAL A 268 -7.14 -14.83 -9.21
CA VAL A 268 -6.82 -16.23 -9.53
C VAL A 268 -7.87 -17.19 -8.95
N LEU A 269 -8.29 -16.99 -7.70
CA LEU A 269 -9.31 -17.83 -7.06
C LEU A 269 -10.67 -17.75 -7.76
N ARG A 270 -11.09 -16.55 -8.20
CA ARG A 270 -12.33 -16.40 -8.98
C ARG A 270 -12.24 -17.14 -10.32
N GLU A 271 -11.13 -16.97 -11.03
CA GLU A 271 -10.91 -17.65 -12.31
C GLU A 271 -10.96 -19.18 -12.15
N VAL A 272 -10.31 -19.73 -11.10
CA VAL A 272 -10.34 -21.17 -10.82
C VAL A 272 -11.75 -21.66 -10.46
N VAL A 273 -12.54 -20.86 -9.74
CA VAL A 273 -13.94 -21.18 -9.44
C VAL A 273 -14.81 -21.16 -10.69
N GLU A 274 -14.61 -20.18 -11.57
CA GLU A 274 -15.31 -20.07 -12.86
C GLU A 274 -14.97 -21.23 -13.79
N ASP A 275 -13.69 -21.59 -13.91
CA ASP A 275 -13.21 -22.71 -14.73
C ASP A 275 -13.81 -24.04 -14.25
N ARG A 276 -13.91 -24.22 -12.92
CA ARG A 276 -14.47 -25.44 -12.32
C ARG A 276 -15.99 -25.50 -12.41
N GLY A 277 -16.67 -24.37 -12.28
CA GLY A 277 -18.12 -24.26 -12.47
C GLY A 277 -18.56 -24.44 -13.92
N GLY A 278 -17.74 -24.03 -14.89
CA GLY A 278 -18.03 -24.15 -16.32
C GLY A 278 -17.85 -25.57 -16.87
N SER A 279 -16.99 -26.39 -16.27
CA SER A 279 -16.63 -27.72 -16.79
C SER A 279 -17.65 -28.82 -16.47
N VAL A 280 -18.51 -28.65 -15.45
CA VAL A 280 -19.44 -29.70 -14.99
C VAL A 280 -20.75 -29.76 -15.79
N ALA A 281 -21.06 -28.75 -16.60
CA ALA A 281 -22.36 -28.67 -17.30
C ALA A 281 -22.43 -29.38 -18.67
N VAL A 282 -21.35 -30.00 -19.17
CA VAL A 282 -21.34 -30.70 -20.47
C VAL A 282 -20.81 -32.14 -20.37
N VAL A 283 -21.21 -32.86 -19.31
CA VAL A 283 -21.27 -34.33 -19.37
C VAL A 283 -22.74 -34.72 -19.29
N LYS A 284 -23.48 -34.33 -20.34
CA LYS A 284 -24.79 -34.89 -20.63
C LYS A 284 -24.52 -36.27 -21.26
N GLU A 285 -24.86 -37.31 -20.48
CA GLU A 285 -25.13 -38.69 -20.90
C GLU A 285 -24.91 -38.98 -22.40
N SER A 286 -23.68 -39.34 -22.77
CA SER A 286 -23.50 -40.26 -23.89
C SER A 286 -23.17 -41.62 -23.26
N GLY A 287 -24.23 -42.38 -23.01
CA GLY A 287 -24.08 -43.79 -22.72
C GLY A 287 -23.46 -44.48 -23.93
N TRP A 288 -22.22 -44.93 -23.79
CA TRP A 288 -21.73 -46.06 -24.57
C TRP A 288 -20.95 -47.02 -23.69
N ALA A 289 -21.50 -48.22 -23.64
CA ALA A 289 -20.87 -49.40 -23.09
C ALA A 289 -19.63 -49.79 -23.90
N ALA A 290 -18.61 -50.25 -23.16
CA ALA A 290 -17.69 -51.33 -23.49
C ALA A 290 -17.26 -51.55 -24.96
N ALA A 291 -16.00 -51.20 -25.26
CA ALA A 291 -14.99 -52.02 -25.96
C ALA A 291 -13.73 -51.12 -26.12
N ALA A 292 -12.64 -51.40 -25.41
CA ALA A 292 -11.54 -52.26 -25.85
C ALA A 292 -10.78 -51.74 -27.09
N ALA A 293 -9.52 -51.37 -26.84
CA ALA A 293 -8.36 -51.32 -27.74
C ALA A 293 -8.39 -50.38 -28.97
N GLY A 294 -7.34 -49.57 -29.09
CA GLY A 294 -7.00 -48.92 -30.36
C GLY A 294 -6.29 -47.59 -30.16
N GLU A 295 -4.96 -47.62 -30.23
CA GLU A 295 -4.13 -46.47 -30.58
C GLU A 295 -4.64 -45.83 -31.89
N ASP A 296 -4.81 -44.52 -31.93
CA ASP A 296 -4.39 -43.72 -33.09
C ASP A 296 -4.34 -42.23 -32.74
N ASN A 297 -3.22 -41.61 -33.09
CA ASN A 297 -2.85 -40.24 -32.82
C ASN A 297 -3.15 -39.42 -34.08
N GLY A 298 -4.30 -38.75 -34.12
CA GLY A 298 -4.63 -37.89 -35.25
C GLY A 298 -5.87 -37.04 -35.04
N GLY A 299 -5.69 -35.76 -34.72
CA GLY A 299 -6.81 -34.82 -34.56
C GLY A 299 -6.39 -33.37 -34.55
N LYS A 300 -6.18 -32.81 -35.75
CA LYS A 300 -6.27 -31.36 -36.02
C LYS A 300 -7.70 -30.91 -35.77
N GLU A 301 -7.89 -29.71 -35.21
CA GLU A 301 -9.04 -28.77 -35.30
C GLU A 301 -9.29 -28.11 -33.93
N GLY A 302 -9.55 -26.81 -33.76
CA GLY A 302 -9.62 -25.68 -34.66
C GLY A 302 -9.81 -24.44 -33.77
N SER A 303 -8.83 -23.53 -33.75
CA SER A 303 -8.89 -22.30 -32.95
C SER A 303 -9.79 -21.28 -33.63
N ARG A 304 -11.11 -21.32 -33.33
CA ARG A 304 -12.04 -20.25 -33.71
C ARG A 304 -11.83 -19.06 -32.78
N ARG A 305 -10.88 -18.19 -33.10
CA ARG A 305 -10.75 -16.86 -32.49
C ARG A 305 -11.95 -16.00 -32.88
N GLY A 306 -12.91 -15.88 -31.96
CA GLY A 306 -14.01 -14.93 -32.05
C GLY A 306 -13.48 -13.49 -32.06
N LYS A 307 -13.69 -12.79 -33.17
CA LYS A 307 -13.27 -11.40 -33.41
C LYS A 307 -14.18 -10.46 -32.60
N ARG A 308 -13.83 -10.22 -31.32
CA ARG A 308 -14.48 -9.18 -30.51
C ARG A 308 -14.22 -7.82 -31.15
N ARG A 309 -15.29 -7.15 -31.59
CA ARG A 309 -15.24 -5.77 -32.11
C ARG A 309 -14.78 -4.87 -30.96
N ARG A 310 -13.62 -4.22 -31.13
CA ARG A 310 -13.17 -3.16 -30.22
C ARG A 310 -14.10 -1.97 -30.43
N ILE A 311 -14.86 -1.63 -29.41
CA ILE A 311 -15.61 -0.37 -29.36
C ILE A 311 -14.57 0.69 -28.99
N SER A 312 -14.33 1.66 -29.86
CA SER A 312 -13.46 2.79 -29.54
C SER A 312 -14.15 3.60 -28.46
N ILE A 313 -13.59 3.60 -27.25
CA ILE A 313 -14.01 4.49 -26.17
C ILE A 313 -13.48 5.87 -26.56
N VAL A 314 -14.28 6.62 -27.30
CA VAL A 314 -14.05 8.05 -27.53
C VAL A 314 -14.46 8.73 -26.23
N SER A 315 -13.51 9.39 -25.57
CA SER A 315 -13.81 10.22 -24.41
C SER A 315 -14.79 11.31 -24.83
N PRO A 316 -15.85 11.59 -24.06
CA PRO A 316 -16.78 12.68 -24.36
C PRO A 316 -15.97 13.98 -24.43
N ASP A 317 -16.13 14.69 -25.54
CA ASP A 317 -15.61 16.03 -25.71
C ASP A 317 -16.32 16.99 -24.75
N GLU A 318 -15.63 18.08 -24.41
CA GLU A 318 -16.01 19.00 -23.35
C GLU A 318 -17.35 19.71 -23.60
N GLU A 319 -17.85 19.66 -24.86
CA GLU A 319 -19.11 20.25 -25.31
C GLU A 319 -20.34 19.44 -24.85
N ASP A 320 -20.25 18.10 -24.82
CA ASP A 320 -21.32 17.21 -24.32
C ASP A 320 -21.50 17.32 -22.79
N LEU A 321 -20.42 17.61 -22.07
CA LEU A 321 -20.47 17.87 -20.62
C LEU A 321 -21.20 19.18 -20.28
N LEU A 322 -21.03 20.22 -21.12
CA LEU A 322 -21.70 21.51 -20.94
C LEU A 322 -23.20 21.40 -21.23
N GLN A 323 -23.59 20.57 -22.19
CA GLN A 323 -24.99 20.34 -22.53
C GLN A 323 -25.74 19.56 -21.44
N MET A 324 -25.06 18.64 -20.75
CA MET A 324 -25.60 17.89 -19.61
C MET A 324 -25.69 18.71 -18.31
N ALA A 325 -24.88 19.76 -18.17
CA ALA A 325 -24.86 20.62 -16.98
C ALA A 325 -26.02 21.65 -16.94
N GLY A 326 -26.89 21.68 -17.95
CA GLY A 326 -28.09 22.54 -17.95
C GLY A 326 -27.78 24.05 -17.92
N MET A 327 -26.53 24.45 -18.18
CA MET A 327 -26.13 25.85 -18.25
C MET A 327 -26.48 26.41 -19.63
N HIS A 328 -27.75 26.79 -19.81
CA HIS A 328 -28.08 27.79 -20.82
C HIS A 328 -27.44 29.10 -20.40
N VAL A 329 -26.34 29.46 -21.07
CA VAL A 329 -25.78 30.80 -21.02
C VAL A 329 -26.76 31.71 -21.75
N GLY A 330 -27.58 32.42 -20.96
CA GLY A 330 -28.35 33.59 -21.39
C GLY A 330 -27.59 34.87 -21.04
#